data_AF-A0A941UHR2-F1
#
_entry.id   AF-A0A941UHR2-F1
#
_cell.length_a   1.000
_cell.length_b   1.000
_cell.length_c   1.000
_cell.angle_alpha   90.00
_cell.angle_beta   90.00
_cell.angle_gamma   90.00
#
_symmetry.space_group_name_H-M   'P 1'
#
loop_
_entity.id
_entity.type
_entity.pdbx_description
1 polymer ?
#
loop_
_entity_poly.entity_id
_entity_poly.type
_entity_poly.pdbx_seq_one_letter_code
_entity_poly.pdbx_strand_id
1 'polypeptide(L)'
;MAVNCFGRGAFTPLLFNWRRLAILASIALLTACSSQKPLSPFAATGYIADEGAVRIWRKESSGDNTHILAAFSPWRGGATTVGEYRWNNDQLTFLQLSIAGKDPEQVRIRFADNGELSFMQREVNGQKQQLSEDQIALYLYRARQMREVSEALRIGHVVLHQGRWHRDNTVTTCEGTLTTPKLDNEALRFIERRQSNSTAEVSIAWLEAPEGTQLLLVANQDFCTWQPKPDDF
;
A
#
# COMPACT_ATOMS: atom_id res chain seq x y z
N MET A 1 -38.66 -84.40 15.98
CA MET A 1 -37.54 -84.33 15.02
C MET A 1 -37.34 -82.88 14.64
N ALA A 2 -36.12 -82.36 14.79
CA ALA A 2 -35.76 -80.97 14.56
C ALA A 2 -35.55 -80.67 13.07
N VAL A 3 -36.00 -79.51 12.58
CA VAL A 3 -35.35 -78.71 11.52
C VAL A 3 -35.71 -77.22 11.70
N ASN A 4 -34.68 -76.37 11.54
CA ASN A 4 -34.57 -74.92 11.69
C ASN A 4 -35.39 -74.09 10.66
N CYS A 5 -35.63 -72.80 10.94
CA CYS A 5 -35.05 -71.69 10.14
C CYS A 5 -35.38 -70.26 10.65
N PHE A 6 -34.31 -69.54 11.03
CA PHE A 6 -33.98 -68.13 10.76
C PHE A 6 -34.99 -67.00 11.02
N GLY A 7 -34.71 -66.24 12.08
CA GLY A 7 -35.12 -64.84 12.22
C GLY A 7 -34.36 -63.93 11.24
N ARG A 8 -35.11 -63.07 10.54
CA ARG A 8 -34.57 -61.97 9.71
C ARG A 8 -34.04 -60.86 10.63
N GLY A 9 -32.72 -60.82 10.80
CA GLY A 9 -31.99 -59.70 11.39
C GLY A 9 -31.95 -58.48 10.47
N ALA A 10 -31.93 -57.30 11.09
CA ALA A 10 -32.06 -55.99 10.48
C ALA A 10 -30.93 -55.64 9.49
N PHE A 11 -31.29 -55.35 8.25
CA PHE A 11 -30.40 -54.75 7.23
C PHE A 11 -30.41 -53.22 7.34
N THR A 12 -30.01 -52.66 8.48
CA THR A 12 -29.72 -51.21 8.56
C THR A 12 -28.75 -50.90 9.70
N PRO A 13 -27.43 -50.95 9.45
CA PRO A 13 -26.55 -50.04 10.18
C PRO A 13 -25.46 -49.37 9.33
N LEU A 14 -25.35 -49.66 8.02
CA LEU A 14 -24.19 -49.21 7.22
C LEU A 14 -24.40 -47.89 6.47
N LEU A 15 -25.64 -47.57 6.08
CA LEU A 15 -25.95 -46.34 5.31
C LEU A 15 -25.80 -45.06 6.15
N PHE A 16 -25.96 -45.14 7.47
CA PHE A 16 -25.84 -43.99 8.36
C PHE A 16 -24.39 -43.53 8.55
N ASN A 17 -23.46 -44.48 8.66
CA ASN A 17 -22.04 -44.19 8.84
C ASN A 17 -21.41 -43.61 7.56
N TRP A 18 -21.82 -44.09 6.37
CA TRP A 18 -21.37 -43.56 5.09
C TRP A 18 -21.81 -42.11 4.84
N ARG A 19 -23.05 -41.75 5.22
CA ARG A 19 -23.52 -40.36 5.14
C ARG A 19 -22.72 -39.42 6.04
N ARG A 20 -22.36 -39.86 7.26
CA ARG A 20 -21.56 -39.04 8.18
C ARG A 20 -20.12 -38.85 7.71
N LEU A 21 -19.50 -39.88 7.12
CA LEU A 21 -18.17 -39.78 6.51
C LEU A 21 -18.17 -38.86 5.28
N ALA A 22 -19.21 -38.92 4.45
CA ALA A 22 -19.35 -38.01 3.29
C ALA A 22 -19.52 -36.54 3.73
N ILE A 23 -20.30 -36.27 4.78
CA ILE A 23 -20.45 -34.91 5.33
C ILE A 23 -19.12 -34.41 5.93
N LEU A 24 -18.40 -35.24 6.68
CA LEU A 24 -17.08 -34.86 7.22
C LEU A 24 -16.05 -34.61 6.12
N ALA A 25 -16.03 -35.41 5.05
CA ALA A 25 -15.19 -35.17 3.88
C ALA A 25 -15.58 -33.87 3.15
N SER A 26 -16.87 -33.54 3.10
CA SER A 26 -17.37 -32.29 2.51
C SER A 26 -16.96 -31.07 3.33
N ILE A 27 -17.00 -31.16 4.67
CA ILE A 27 -16.52 -30.09 5.57
C ILE A 27 -14.99 -29.91 5.45
N ALA A 28 -14.24 -31.01 5.31
CA ALA A 28 -12.79 -30.96 5.11
C ALA A 28 -12.39 -30.38 3.74
N LEU A 29 -13.24 -30.49 2.71
CA LEU A 29 -13.03 -29.85 1.41
C LEU A 29 -13.37 -28.35 1.43
N LEU A 30 -14.20 -27.89 2.37
CA LEU A 30 -14.50 -26.47 2.57
C LEU A 30 -13.44 -25.73 3.40
N THR A 31 -12.55 -26.46 4.09
CA THR A 31 -11.29 -25.90 4.62
C THR A 31 -10.22 -25.90 3.53
N ALA A 32 -10.53 -25.32 2.36
CA ALA A 32 -9.49 -24.81 1.48
C ALA A 32 -8.88 -23.61 2.22
N CYS A 33 -7.88 -23.87 3.06
CA CYS A 33 -7.06 -22.85 3.68
C CYS A 33 -6.51 -21.96 2.56
N SER A 34 -7.13 -20.80 2.40
CA SER A 34 -6.59 -19.69 1.62
C SER A 34 -5.20 -19.38 2.18
N SER A 35 -4.17 -19.99 1.58
CA SER A 35 -2.77 -19.69 1.86
C SER A 35 -2.47 -18.32 1.25
N GLN A 36 -3.05 -17.27 1.81
CA GLN A 36 -2.63 -15.92 1.53
C GLN A 36 -1.24 -15.75 2.13
N LYS A 37 -0.27 -15.38 1.28
CA LYS A 37 1.05 -15.03 1.77
C LYS A 37 0.88 -13.91 2.79
N PRO A 38 1.49 -14.03 3.99
CA PRO A 38 1.42 -12.97 4.97
C PRO A 38 1.94 -11.68 4.34
N LEU A 39 1.23 -10.58 4.58
CA LEU A 39 1.66 -9.27 4.09
C LEU A 39 3.01 -8.93 4.71
N SER A 40 3.91 -8.41 3.88
CA SER A 40 5.20 -7.91 4.38
C SER A 40 4.96 -6.82 5.43
N PRO A 41 5.73 -6.81 6.54
CA PRO A 41 5.69 -5.74 7.53
C PRO A 41 6.00 -4.39 6.90
N PHE A 42 6.94 -4.33 5.96
CA PHE A 42 7.22 -3.14 5.14
C PHE A 42 6.64 -3.30 3.74
N ALA A 43 5.88 -2.31 3.28
CA ALA A 43 5.29 -2.30 1.96
C ALA A 43 5.50 -0.93 1.29
N ALA A 44 5.96 -0.95 0.04
CA ALA A 44 5.91 0.20 -0.87
C ALA A 44 4.74 -0.03 -1.83
N THR A 45 3.79 0.90 -1.88
CA THR A 45 2.56 0.83 -2.69
C THR A 45 2.30 2.20 -3.33
N GLY A 46 1.25 2.34 -4.13
CA GLY A 46 0.88 3.63 -4.68
C GLY A 46 -0.36 3.54 -5.57
N TYR A 47 -0.79 4.69 -6.08
CA TYR A 47 -1.92 4.79 -7.00
C TYR A 47 -1.84 6.05 -7.85
N ILE A 48 -2.55 6.02 -8.99
CA ILE A 48 -2.81 7.17 -9.83
C ILE A 48 -4.02 7.90 -9.25
N ALA A 49 -3.88 9.19 -8.97
CA ALA A 49 -4.96 10.10 -8.62
C ALA A 49 -5.26 11.03 -9.81
N ASP A 50 -6.41 11.70 -9.75
CA ASP A 50 -6.87 12.58 -10.83
C ASP A 50 -5.84 13.67 -11.17
N GLU A 51 -5.19 14.24 -10.15
CA GLU A 51 -4.26 15.37 -10.31
C GLU A 51 -2.77 15.00 -10.18
N GLY A 52 -2.46 13.74 -9.82
CA GLY A 52 -1.08 13.33 -9.58
C GLY A 52 -0.92 11.85 -9.26
N ALA A 53 0.31 11.44 -8.97
CA ALA A 53 0.61 10.12 -8.44
C ALA A 53 0.76 10.18 -6.92
N VAL A 54 0.34 9.11 -6.25
CA VAL A 54 0.65 8.89 -4.83
C VAL A 54 1.54 7.67 -4.70
N ARG A 55 2.66 7.85 -3.99
CA ARG A 55 3.57 6.79 -3.55
C ARG A 55 3.49 6.67 -2.05
N ILE A 56 3.43 5.45 -1.52
CA ILE A 56 3.21 5.17 -0.11
C ILE A 56 4.21 4.13 0.37
N TRP A 57 4.86 4.41 1.50
CA TRP A 57 5.63 3.44 2.27
C TRP A 57 4.94 3.24 3.59
N ARG A 58 4.72 1.98 3.96
CA ARG A 58 4.08 1.59 5.21
C ARG A 58 4.91 0.54 5.92
N LYS A 59 5.05 0.70 7.23
CA LYS A 59 5.66 -0.30 8.11
C LYS A 59 4.75 -0.59 9.29
N GLU A 60 4.49 -1.87 9.49
CA GLU A 60 3.89 -2.39 10.72
C GLU A 60 5.01 -2.83 11.66
N SER A 61 4.96 -2.33 12.88
CA SER A 61 5.85 -2.76 13.97
C SER A 61 5.12 -3.71 14.92
N SER A 62 5.88 -4.35 15.82
CA SER A 62 5.27 -5.13 16.90
C SER A 62 4.37 -4.25 17.78
N GLY A 63 3.18 -4.76 18.12
CA GLY A 63 2.19 -4.04 18.93
C GLY A 63 1.29 -3.08 18.15
N ASP A 64 0.89 -3.45 16.93
CA ASP A 64 -0.11 -2.75 16.10
C ASP A 64 0.21 -1.27 15.82
N ASN A 65 1.50 -0.93 15.81
CA ASN A 65 1.97 0.40 15.45
C ASN A 65 2.23 0.49 13.94
N THR A 66 1.56 1.43 13.29
CA THR A 66 1.70 1.66 11.85
C THR A 66 2.39 2.99 11.58
N HIS A 67 3.48 2.96 10.80
CA HIS A 67 4.12 4.15 10.25
C HIS A 67 3.84 4.23 8.75
N ILE A 68 3.32 5.37 8.28
CA ILE A 68 3.05 5.62 6.86
C ILE A 68 3.75 6.91 6.42
N LEU A 69 4.50 6.83 5.33
CA LEU A 69 4.98 7.98 4.58
C LEU A 69 4.32 7.96 3.20
N ALA A 70 3.71 9.07 2.79
CA ALA A 70 3.08 9.21 1.49
C ALA A 70 3.64 10.44 0.77
N ALA A 71 3.87 10.33 -0.53
CA ALA A 71 4.16 11.49 -1.38
C ALA A 71 3.22 11.57 -2.55
N PHE A 72 2.60 12.74 -2.67
CA PHE A 72 1.82 13.15 -3.82
C PHE A 72 2.70 13.99 -4.75
N SER A 73 2.68 13.65 -6.05
CA SER A 73 3.41 14.36 -7.09
C SER A 73 2.44 14.75 -8.22
N PRO A 74 2.18 16.05 -8.45
CA PRO A 74 1.16 16.49 -9.41
C PRO A 74 1.60 16.31 -10.87
N TRP A 75 0.63 16.10 -11.78
CA TRP A 75 0.88 15.92 -13.21
C TRP A 75 1.28 17.21 -13.94
N ARG A 76 0.61 18.32 -13.62
CA ARG A 76 0.64 19.58 -14.39
C ARG A 76 1.00 20.76 -13.50
N GLY A 77 2.18 20.70 -12.88
CA GLY A 77 2.60 21.69 -11.89
C GLY A 77 1.68 21.69 -10.65
N GLY A 78 2.09 22.40 -9.61
CA GLY A 78 1.41 22.40 -8.31
C GLY A 78 2.37 22.04 -7.18
N ALA A 79 1.81 21.76 -6.01
CA ALA A 79 2.60 21.45 -4.84
C ALA A 79 2.83 19.94 -4.70
N THR A 80 4.08 19.54 -4.54
CA THR A 80 4.41 18.19 -4.07
C THR A 80 4.14 18.13 -2.58
N THR A 81 3.37 17.14 -2.13
CA THR A 81 3.05 16.99 -0.71
C THR A 81 3.66 15.70 -0.19
N VAL A 82 4.42 15.78 0.89
CA VAL A 82 4.91 14.62 1.64
C VAL A 82 4.21 14.59 2.99
N GLY A 83 3.56 13.48 3.31
CA GLY A 83 2.86 13.26 4.57
C GLY A 83 3.45 12.10 5.35
N GLU A 84 3.67 12.30 6.65
CA GLU A 84 4.05 11.27 7.61
C GLU A 84 2.92 11.08 8.61
N TYR A 85 2.53 9.83 8.85
CA TYR A 85 1.44 9.45 9.74
C TYR A 85 1.90 8.31 10.63
N ARG A 86 1.61 8.40 11.94
CA ARG A 86 1.85 7.31 12.87
C ARG A 86 0.57 6.98 13.61
N TRP A 87 0.30 5.68 13.68
CA TRP A 87 -0.83 5.12 14.39
C TRP A 87 -0.34 4.17 15.45
N ASN A 88 -1.05 4.16 16.57
CA ASN A 88 -0.99 3.11 17.58
C ASN A 88 -2.36 2.43 17.60
N ASN A 89 -2.43 1.15 17.25
CA ASN A 89 -3.69 0.47 16.95
C ASN A 89 -4.49 1.27 15.90
N ASP A 90 -5.70 1.72 16.25
CA ASP A 90 -6.58 2.52 15.40
C ASP A 90 -6.59 4.02 15.73
N GLN A 91 -5.64 4.49 16.55
CA GLN A 91 -5.54 5.90 16.93
C GLN A 91 -4.35 6.58 16.26
N LEU A 92 -4.61 7.73 15.61
CA LEU A 92 -3.58 8.56 15.01
C LEU A 92 -2.83 9.28 16.13
N THR A 93 -1.52 9.09 16.23
CA THR A 93 -0.68 9.72 17.26
C THR A 93 0.15 10.87 16.69
N PHE A 94 0.46 10.83 15.39
CA PHE A 94 1.26 11.84 14.71
C PHE A 94 0.81 12.04 13.27
N LEU A 95 0.78 13.31 12.85
CA LEU A 95 0.66 13.72 11.46
C LEU A 95 1.65 14.86 11.19
N GLN A 96 2.39 14.74 10.10
CA GLN A 96 3.17 15.85 9.55
C GLN A 96 2.95 15.93 8.05
N LEU A 97 2.76 17.14 7.52
CA LEU A 97 2.68 17.40 6.09
C LEU A 97 3.71 18.46 5.72
N SER A 98 4.44 18.21 4.64
CA SER A 98 5.35 19.15 4.00
C SER A 98 4.86 19.39 2.57
N ILE A 99 4.43 20.61 2.29
CA ILE A 99 3.84 21.00 1.00
C ILE A 99 4.84 21.92 0.30
N ALA A 100 5.49 21.38 -0.73
CA ALA A 100 6.48 22.08 -1.54
C ALA A 100 5.81 22.64 -2.79
N GLY A 101 5.35 23.89 -2.70
CA GLY A 101 4.68 24.62 -3.78
C GLY A 101 5.09 26.09 -3.82
N LYS A 102 4.24 26.93 -4.43
CA LYS A 102 4.46 28.39 -4.50
C LYS A 102 4.55 29.03 -3.12
N ASP A 103 3.70 28.58 -2.20
CA ASP A 103 3.67 28.99 -0.80
C ASP A 103 3.98 27.75 0.05
N PRO A 104 5.26 27.50 0.40
CA PRO A 104 5.62 26.34 1.19
C PRO A 104 4.90 26.32 2.54
N GLU A 105 4.35 25.16 2.86
CA GLU A 105 3.62 24.95 4.10
C GLU A 105 4.12 23.70 4.83
N GLN A 106 4.18 23.80 6.16
CA GLN A 106 4.38 22.66 7.04
C GLN A 106 3.25 22.58 8.06
N VAL A 107 2.71 21.37 8.24
CA VAL A 107 1.69 21.08 9.25
C VAL A 107 2.23 19.99 10.14
N ARG A 108 2.09 20.14 11.46
CA ARG A 108 2.42 19.11 12.44
C ARG A 108 1.33 19.04 13.49
N ILE A 109 0.79 17.84 13.70
CA ILE A 109 -0.25 17.56 14.68
C ILE A 109 0.19 16.35 15.50
N ARG A 110 0.04 16.42 16.81
CA ARG A 110 0.23 15.28 17.73
C ARG A 110 -1.01 15.09 18.57
N PHE A 111 -1.29 13.83 18.85
CA PHE A 111 -2.36 13.42 19.73
C PHE A 111 -1.77 12.68 20.92
N ALA A 112 -2.40 12.80 22.09
CA ALA A 112 -2.11 11.99 23.26
C ALA A 112 -2.74 10.59 23.11
N ASP A 113 -2.39 9.67 24.00
CA ASP A 113 -2.86 8.26 23.97
C ASP A 113 -4.38 8.13 24.17
N ASN A 114 -5.05 9.18 24.65
CA ASN A 114 -6.51 9.25 24.75
C ASN A 114 -7.17 9.82 23.47
N GLY A 115 -6.38 10.14 22.45
CA GLY A 115 -6.82 10.76 21.20
C GLY A 115 -6.99 12.29 21.26
N GLU A 116 -6.72 12.93 22.39
CA GLU A 116 -6.81 14.39 22.51
C GLU A 116 -5.66 15.09 21.80
N LEU A 117 -5.93 16.27 21.27
CA LEU A 117 -4.92 17.10 20.63
C LEU A 117 -3.87 17.55 21.66
N SER A 118 -2.63 17.09 21.51
CA SER A 118 -1.51 17.46 22.39
C SER A 118 -0.64 18.57 21.80
N PHE A 119 -0.58 18.68 20.47
CA PHE A 119 0.16 19.73 19.78
C PHE A 119 -0.39 19.98 18.39
N MET A 120 -0.44 21.24 17.96
CA MET A 120 -0.66 21.62 16.57
C MET A 120 0.22 22.82 16.18
N GLN A 121 0.75 22.77 14.97
CA GLN A 121 1.40 23.91 14.33
C GLN A 121 1.19 23.84 12.83
N ARG A 122 0.74 24.94 12.24
CA ARG A 122 0.82 25.19 10.80
C ARG A 122 1.81 26.32 10.57
N GLU A 123 2.68 26.17 9.60
CA GLU A 123 3.64 27.18 9.21
C GLU A 123 3.52 27.42 7.71
N VAL A 124 3.22 28.66 7.32
CA VAL A 124 3.09 29.06 5.90
C VAL A 124 4.07 30.19 5.66
N ASN A 125 4.98 30.03 4.69
CA ASN A 125 5.99 31.05 4.38
C ASN A 125 6.76 31.53 5.64
N GLY A 126 7.07 30.61 6.56
CA GLY A 126 7.77 30.90 7.82
C GLY A 126 6.90 31.48 8.94
N GLN A 127 5.61 31.73 8.69
CA GLN A 127 4.69 32.28 9.69
C GLN A 127 3.89 31.17 10.36
N LYS A 128 3.97 31.10 11.68
CA LYS A 128 3.25 30.12 12.49
C LYS A 128 1.81 30.54 12.71
N GLN A 129 0.90 29.58 12.55
CA GLN A 129 -0.54 29.74 12.68
C GLN A 129 -1.12 28.56 13.46
N GLN A 130 -2.16 28.83 14.24
CA GLN A 130 -2.99 27.76 14.80
C GLN A 130 -3.89 27.17 13.72
N LEU A 131 -4.27 25.91 13.90
CA LEU A 131 -5.28 25.26 13.09
C LEU A 131 -6.65 25.46 13.74
N SER A 132 -7.65 25.72 12.92
CA SER A 132 -9.07 25.65 13.33
C SER A 132 -9.51 24.19 13.55
N GLU A 133 -10.60 24.01 14.28
CA GLU A 133 -11.21 22.69 14.51
C GLU A 133 -11.56 21.99 13.19
N ASP A 134 -12.14 22.72 12.23
CA ASP A 134 -12.47 22.19 10.90
C ASP A 134 -11.23 21.71 10.13
N GLN A 135 -10.12 22.44 10.22
CA GLN A 135 -8.86 22.02 9.59
C GLN A 135 -8.32 20.75 10.25
N ILE A 136 -8.39 20.65 11.58
CA ILE A 136 -7.99 19.44 12.30
C ILE A 136 -8.86 18.25 11.87
N ALA A 137 -10.18 18.43 11.81
CA ALA A 137 -11.11 17.40 11.37
C ALA A 137 -10.81 16.93 9.93
N LEU A 138 -10.49 17.86 9.03
CA LEU A 138 -10.10 17.55 7.65
C LEU A 138 -8.79 16.74 7.60
N TYR A 139 -7.78 17.11 8.39
CA TYR A 139 -6.51 16.37 8.46
C TYR A 139 -6.71 14.96 9.02
N LEU A 140 -7.54 14.81 10.05
CA LEU A 140 -7.91 13.50 10.62
C LEU A 140 -8.61 12.61 9.59
N TYR A 141 -9.56 13.16 8.84
CA TYR A 141 -10.26 12.44 7.78
C TYR A 141 -9.28 11.97 6.70
N ARG A 142 -8.40 12.85 6.21
CA ARG A 142 -7.39 12.52 5.18
C ARG A 142 -6.39 11.47 5.66
N ALA A 143 -5.97 11.55 6.92
CA ALA A 143 -5.06 10.56 7.52
C ALA A 143 -5.71 9.17 7.57
N ARG A 144 -6.99 9.09 7.95
CA ARG A 144 -7.75 7.84 7.96
C ARG A 144 -7.89 7.27 6.55
N GLN A 145 -8.29 8.10 5.60
CA GLN A 145 -8.40 7.70 4.19
C GLN A 145 -7.06 7.17 3.65
N MET A 146 -5.94 7.81 3.97
CA MET A 146 -4.60 7.35 3.57
C MET A 146 -4.28 5.96 4.13
N ARG A 147 -4.60 5.70 5.40
CA ARG A 147 -4.40 4.38 6.01
C ARG A 147 -5.28 3.31 5.35
N GLU A 148 -6.55 3.61 5.10
CA GLU A 148 -7.50 2.69 4.47
C GLU A 148 -7.07 2.34 3.03
N VAL A 149 -6.72 3.33 2.22
CA VAL A 149 -6.21 3.12 0.86
C VAL A 149 -4.91 2.31 0.88
N SER A 150 -3.98 2.65 1.78
CA SER A 150 -2.74 1.90 1.94
C SER A 150 -2.99 0.44 2.29
N GLU A 151 -3.97 0.14 3.14
CA GLU A 151 -4.32 -1.22 3.50
C GLU A 151 -4.94 -1.98 2.31
N ALA A 152 -5.88 -1.36 1.60
CA ALA A 152 -6.49 -1.95 0.41
C ALA A 152 -5.45 -2.28 -0.67
N LEU A 153 -4.47 -1.40 -0.90
CA LEU A 153 -3.38 -1.63 -1.85
C LEU A 153 -2.48 -2.80 -1.42
N ARG A 154 -2.19 -2.94 -0.12
CA ARG A 154 -1.41 -4.07 0.41
C ARG A 154 -2.16 -5.39 0.23
N ILE A 155 -3.45 -5.42 0.55
CA ILE A 155 -4.32 -6.59 0.37
C ILE A 155 -4.41 -6.96 -1.13
N GLY A 156 -4.50 -5.96 -2.00
CA GLY A 156 -4.47 -6.13 -3.46
C GLY A 156 -3.10 -6.47 -4.04
N HIS A 157 -2.06 -6.64 -3.20
CA HIS A 157 -0.70 -6.93 -3.62
C HIS A 157 -0.12 -5.93 -4.64
N VAL A 158 -0.49 -4.65 -4.52
CA VAL A 158 0.08 -3.57 -5.32
C VAL A 158 1.45 -3.21 -4.77
N VAL A 159 2.49 -3.39 -5.57
CA VAL A 159 3.88 -3.10 -5.21
C VAL A 159 4.39 -1.91 -6.02
N LEU A 160 4.90 -0.90 -5.32
CA LEU A 160 5.61 0.22 -5.92
C LEU A 160 7.07 -0.15 -6.13
N HIS A 161 7.52 0.03 -7.36
CA HIS A 161 8.93 -0.03 -7.73
C HIS A 161 9.39 1.31 -8.28
N GLN A 162 10.67 1.61 -8.09
CA GLN A 162 11.29 2.85 -8.57
C GLN A 162 12.73 2.57 -8.98
N GLY A 163 13.24 3.34 -9.94
CA GLY A 163 14.61 3.19 -10.39
C GLY A 163 15.02 4.11 -11.53
N ARG A 164 16.25 3.90 -12.00
CA ARG A 164 16.86 4.60 -13.13
C ARG A 164 16.60 3.85 -14.43
N TRP A 165 16.06 4.55 -15.42
CA TRP A 165 15.74 3.99 -16.73
C TRP A 165 16.96 3.98 -17.65
N HIS A 166 17.16 2.87 -18.36
CA HIS A 166 18.19 2.70 -19.36
C HIS A 166 17.59 2.55 -20.76
N ARG A 167 18.38 2.85 -21.79
CA ARG A 167 17.92 2.88 -23.20
C ARG A 167 17.52 1.51 -23.77
N ASP A 168 17.91 0.43 -23.13
CA ASP A 168 17.58 -0.96 -23.49
C ASP A 168 16.30 -1.47 -22.81
N ASN A 169 15.48 -0.54 -22.31
CA ASN A 169 14.25 -0.80 -21.56
C ASN A 169 14.45 -1.50 -20.22
N THR A 170 15.68 -1.48 -19.69
CA THR A 170 15.97 -1.97 -18.35
C THR A 170 15.90 -0.83 -17.32
N VAL A 171 15.72 -1.22 -16.07
CA VAL A 171 15.70 -0.33 -14.91
C VAL A 171 16.66 -0.86 -13.87
N THR A 172 17.57 -0.03 -13.39
CA THR A 172 18.25 -0.27 -12.11
C THR A 172 17.35 0.25 -11.00
N THR A 173 16.78 -0.64 -10.19
CA THR A 173 15.90 -0.26 -9.08
C THR A 173 16.66 0.53 -8.00
N CYS A 174 15.95 1.21 -7.12
CA CYS A 174 16.58 1.92 -6.00
C CYS A 174 17.30 0.99 -5.01
N GLU A 175 16.97 -0.30 -5.01
CA GLU A 175 17.66 -1.35 -4.29
C GLU A 175 18.89 -1.89 -5.04
N GLY A 176 19.17 -1.41 -6.26
CA GLY A 176 20.34 -1.78 -7.07
C GLY A 176 20.14 -3.02 -7.94
N THR A 177 18.90 -3.49 -8.13
CA THR A 177 18.60 -4.67 -8.97
C THR A 177 18.31 -4.24 -10.40
N LEU A 178 18.88 -4.93 -11.39
CA LEU A 178 18.53 -4.72 -12.79
C LEU A 178 17.28 -5.52 -13.15
N THR A 179 16.27 -4.87 -13.72
CA THR A 179 15.00 -5.50 -14.13
C THR A 179 14.46 -4.92 -15.43
N THR A 180 13.48 -5.59 -16.03
CA THR A 180 12.76 -5.12 -17.22
C THR A 180 11.26 -5.11 -16.89
N PRO A 181 10.69 -3.95 -16.53
CA PRO A 181 9.28 -3.88 -16.16
C PRO A 181 8.39 -4.14 -17.38
N LYS A 182 7.29 -4.89 -17.20
CA LYS A 182 6.34 -5.25 -18.27
C LYS A 182 5.39 -4.09 -18.60
N LEU A 183 5.96 -2.94 -18.97
CA LEU A 183 5.20 -1.74 -19.33
C LEU A 183 4.56 -1.88 -20.72
N ASP A 184 3.40 -1.26 -20.91
CA ASP A 184 2.75 -1.19 -22.21
C ASP A 184 3.47 -0.23 -23.18
N ASN A 185 3.08 -0.29 -24.46
CA ASN A 185 3.67 0.53 -25.51
C ASN A 185 3.42 2.04 -25.35
N GLU A 186 2.40 2.46 -24.59
CA GLU A 186 2.14 3.88 -24.34
C GLU A 186 3.10 4.42 -23.28
N ALA A 187 3.26 3.68 -22.17
CA ALA A 187 4.23 3.94 -21.12
C ALA A 187 5.65 4.01 -21.68
N LEU A 188 6.06 3.04 -22.52
CA LEU A 188 7.38 3.04 -23.16
C LEU A 188 7.60 4.30 -24.01
N ARG A 189 6.65 4.64 -24.90
CA ARG A 189 6.74 5.86 -25.73
C ARG A 189 6.78 7.13 -24.89
N PHE A 190 6.06 7.16 -23.76
CA PHE A 190 6.09 8.30 -22.84
C PHE A 190 7.46 8.46 -22.18
N ILE A 191 8.07 7.36 -21.70
CA ILE A 191 9.42 7.36 -21.13
C ILE A 191 10.44 7.79 -22.18
N GLU A 192 10.42 7.21 -23.38
CA GLU A 192 11.32 7.54 -24.49
C GLU A 192 11.26 9.02 -24.86
N ARG A 193 10.05 9.57 -25.00
CA ARG A 193 9.85 11.01 -25.26
C ARG A 193 10.43 11.86 -24.13
N ARG A 194 10.29 11.41 -22.88
CA ARG A 194 10.82 12.18 -21.76
C ARG A 194 12.34 12.10 -21.67
N GLN A 195 12.91 10.93 -21.96
CA GLN A 195 14.34 10.68 -22.04
C GLN A 195 15.01 11.44 -23.19
N SER A 196 14.37 11.56 -24.36
CA SER A 196 14.90 12.33 -25.49
C SER A 196 15.00 13.83 -25.18
N ASN A 197 14.15 14.31 -24.29
CA ASN A 197 14.11 15.70 -23.82
C ASN A 197 14.95 15.89 -22.52
N SER A 198 15.84 14.96 -22.21
CA SER A 198 16.71 15.00 -21.03
C SER A 198 18.14 14.63 -21.42
N THR A 199 19.11 15.35 -20.86
CA THR A 199 20.53 15.03 -21.03
C THR A 199 21.02 13.93 -20.08
N ALA A 200 20.29 13.71 -18.97
CA ALA A 200 20.55 12.65 -17.99
C ALA A 200 19.48 11.55 -18.09
N GLU A 201 19.81 10.37 -17.55
CA GLU A 201 18.84 9.27 -17.39
C GLU A 201 17.67 9.69 -16.51
N VAL A 202 16.45 9.42 -16.98
CA VAL A 202 15.24 9.66 -16.21
C VAL A 202 15.07 8.59 -15.14
N SER A 203 14.46 8.96 -14.01
CA SER A 203 13.93 8.00 -13.05
C SER A 203 12.49 7.69 -13.37
N ILE A 204 12.09 6.44 -13.17
CA ILE A 204 10.71 6.00 -13.31
C ILE A 204 10.21 5.35 -12.01
N ALA A 205 8.91 5.44 -11.79
CA ALA A 205 8.20 4.68 -10.78
C ALA A 205 7.04 3.94 -11.46
N TRP A 206 6.79 2.70 -11.06
CA TRP A 206 5.70 1.89 -11.59
C TRP A 206 5.07 1.04 -10.49
N LEU A 207 3.85 0.60 -10.74
CA LEU A 207 3.09 -0.29 -9.89
C LEU A 207 3.04 -1.67 -10.55
N GLU A 208 3.24 -2.72 -9.75
CA GLU A 208 3.04 -4.10 -10.15
C GLU A 208 1.96 -4.72 -9.25
N ALA A 209 0.97 -5.35 -9.86
CA ALA A 209 -0.13 -6.02 -9.19
C ALA A 209 -0.46 -7.33 -9.93
N PRO A 210 -1.25 -8.25 -9.36
CA PRO A 210 -1.68 -9.46 -10.04
C PRO A 210 -2.33 -9.21 -11.42
N GLU A 211 -2.97 -8.05 -11.59
CA GLU A 211 -3.65 -7.63 -12.81
C GLU A 211 -2.69 -7.09 -13.89
N GLY A 212 -1.48 -6.66 -13.52
CA GLY A 212 -0.49 -6.16 -14.47
C GLY A 212 0.46 -5.10 -13.92
N THR A 213 1.12 -4.40 -14.85
CA THR A 213 2.13 -3.38 -14.54
C THR A 213 1.70 -2.04 -15.11
N GLN A 214 1.73 -0.99 -14.29
CA GLN A 214 1.32 0.36 -14.68
C GLN A 214 2.42 1.37 -14.39
N LEU A 215 2.82 2.16 -15.39
CA LEU A 215 3.72 3.29 -15.18
C LEU A 215 3.02 4.35 -14.31
N LEU A 216 3.71 4.78 -13.25
CA LEU A 216 3.20 5.76 -12.29
C LEU A 216 3.79 7.15 -12.51
N LEU A 217 5.13 7.26 -12.60
CA LEU A 217 5.83 8.54 -12.76
C LEU A 217 7.08 8.40 -13.63
N VAL A 218 7.43 9.50 -14.31
CA VAL A 218 8.72 9.70 -14.98
C VAL A 218 9.24 11.08 -14.61
N ALA A 219 10.46 11.17 -14.10
CA ALA A 219 11.06 12.43 -13.68
C ALA A 219 12.56 12.48 -13.99
N ASN A 220 13.09 13.70 -14.09
CA ASN A 220 14.55 13.92 -14.17
C ASN A 220 15.23 13.84 -12.78
N GLN A 221 14.43 13.91 -11.71
CA GLN A 221 14.90 13.83 -10.33
C GLN A 221 15.17 12.37 -9.96
N ASP A 222 16.13 12.15 -9.07
CA ASP A 222 16.44 10.82 -8.57
C ASP A 222 15.45 10.37 -7.50
N PHE A 223 14.54 9.47 -7.84
CA PHE A 223 13.61 8.89 -6.85
C PHE A 223 14.32 8.12 -5.73
N CYS A 224 15.51 7.58 -5.99
CA CYS A 224 16.23 6.73 -5.05
C CYS A 224 16.88 7.51 -3.92
N THR A 225 17.12 8.81 -4.09
CA THR A 225 17.70 9.67 -3.04
C THR A 225 16.76 9.91 -1.87
N TRP A 226 15.45 9.78 -2.08
CA TRP A 226 14.43 10.10 -1.08
C TRP A 226 13.58 8.88 -0.67
N GLN A 227 13.70 7.75 -1.37
CA GLN A 227 13.02 6.51 -0.96
C GLN A 227 13.45 6.09 0.46
N PRO A 228 12.50 5.91 1.41
CA PRO A 228 12.83 5.40 2.73
C PRO A 228 13.34 3.95 2.62
N LYS A 229 14.38 3.64 3.40
CA LYS A 229 14.93 2.29 3.51
C LYS A 229 14.21 1.53 4.63
N PRO A 230 13.89 0.24 4.46
CA PRO A 230 13.17 -0.53 5.49
C PRO A 230 13.81 -0.50 6.88
N ASP A 231 15.14 -0.46 6.95
CA ASP A 231 15.91 -0.45 8.20
C ASP A 231 15.90 0.92 8.89
N ASP A 232 15.82 2.00 8.11
CA ASP A 232 15.85 3.39 8.59
C ASP A 232 14.44 4.00 8.77
N PHE A 233 13.39 3.21 8.47
CA PHE A 233 11.98 3.60 8.46
C PHE A 233 11.20 3.08 9.68
#